data_AF-A0A226F170-F1
#
_entry.id   AF-A0A226F170-F1
#
_cell.length_a   1.000
_cell.length_b   1.000
_cell.length_c   1.000
_cell.angle_alpha   90.00
_cell.angle_beta   90.00
_cell.angle_gamma   90.00
#
_symmetry.space_group_name_H-M   'P 1'
#
loop_
_entity.id
_entity.type
_entity.pdbx_description
1 polymer ?
#
loop_
_entity_poly.entity_id
_entity_poly.type
_entity_poly.pdbx_seq_one_letter_code
_entity_poly.pdbx_strand_id
1 'polypeptide(L)'
;MATAVDGHTVHQVFSEEYTEICKDKICREDLDLSGIGFSDKIAYVLHNVLTLAECENLIQKTESVGYSPALVHAGNVAVFAPGYRDSQRLMIDDTEFASILFKRIGPHLPQQFQDNPEDNTTIFKLKEINERLRFLRYDIGDKFKAHYDSYYERPDVSAVTWVTLQAYLNDESLVGGETTFLGEAGSEDEWSQEEFRVPVAPTTGSILVFQHDILHEGSKVLGGRKYTIRMDVLYAPDEDADKGLDD
;
A
#
# COMPACT_ATOMS: atom_id res chain seq x y z
N MET A 1 9.48 24.31 17.60
CA MET A 1 9.50 23.04 18.34
C MET A 1 8.08 22.48 18.33
N ALA A 2 7.80 21.55 17.44
CA ALA A 2 6.50 20.89 17.37
C ALA A 2 6.57 19.62 18.23
N THR A 3 5.79 19.59 19.30
CA THR A 3 5.59 18.41 20.15
C THR A 3 4.45 17.59 19.56
N ALA A 4 4.72 16.36 19.16
CA ALA A 4 3.71 15.42 18.68
C ALA A 4 2.85 14.91 19.85
N VAL A 5 1.53 15.13 19.73
CA VAL A 5 0.49 14.48 20.55
C VAL A 5 -0.59 14.06 19.56
N ASP A 6 -0.81 12.76 19.44
CA ASP A 6 -1.91 12.05 18.74
C ASP A 6 -2.52 12.70 17.48
N GLY A 7 -2.32 12.04 16.33
CA GLY A 7 -3.27 12.14 15.21
C GLY A 7 -3.09 13.33 14.26
N HIS A 8 -1.90 13.90 14.15
CA HIS A 8 -1.65 14.92 13.13
C HIS A 8 -1.68 14.29 11.72
N THR A 9 -2.80 14.51 11.02
CA THR A 9 -2.78 14.57 9.56
C THR A 9 -2.16 15.90 9.18
N VAL A 10 -1.04 15.84 8.45
CA VAL A 10 -0.44 17.03 7.84
C VAL A 10 -0.99 17.17 6.43
N HIS A 11 -1.23 18.39 5.98
CA HIS A 11 -1.67 18.66 4.61
C HIS A 11 -0.50 19.21 3.80
N GLN A 12 -0.29 18.66 2.59
CA GLN A 12 0.64 19.15 1.56
C GLN A 12 2.09 19.33 2.04
N VAL A 13 2.92 18.31 1.84
CA VAL A 13 4.34 18.31 2.28
C VAL A 13 5.32 18.31 1.10
N PHE A 14 4.86 17.92 -0.10
CA PHE A 14 5.75 17.53 -1.20
C PHE A 14 5.62 18.37 -2.48
N SER A 15 4.82 19.44 -2.48
CA SER A 15 4.49 20.24 -3.67
C SER A 15 5.72 20.66 -4.49
N GLU A 16 5.70 20.26 -5.77
CA GLU A 16 6.65 20.46 -6.89
C GLU A 16 8.08 19.88 -6.87
N GLU A 17 8.51 19.09 -5.88
CA GLU A 17 9.88 18.50 -5.89
C GLU A 17 10.01 17.11 -6.57
N TYR A 18 8.91 16.56 -7.08
CA TYR A 18 8.85 15.19 -7.64
C TYR A 18 8.41 15.18 -9.12
N THR A 19 8.81 16.19 -9.89
CA THR A 19 8.48 16.26 -11.32
C THR A 19 9.50 15.54 -12.22
N GLU A 20 10.69 15.25 -11.70
CA GLU A 20 11.69 14.49 -12.45
C GLU A 20 11.26 13.02 -12.56
N ILE A 21 10.95 12.60 -13.78
CA ILE A 21 10.63 11.20 -14.06
C ILE A 21 11.92 10.40 -13.93
N CYS A 22 11.87 9.27 -13.19
CA CYS A 22 12.92 8.27 -13.23
C CYS A 22 13.28 7.96 -14.69
N LYS A 23 14.53 8.17 -15.08
CA LYS A 23 14.96 7.99 -16.48
C LYS A 23 14.90 6.52 -16.90
N ASP A 24 14.92 5.62 -15.93
CA ASP A 24 14.77 4.20 -16.14
C ASP A 24 13.29 3.84 -16.35
N LYS A 25 13.05 2.92 -17.27
CA LYS A 25 11.69 2.45 -17.57
C LYS A 25 11.15 1.69 -16.36
N ILE A 26 9.90 1.98 -16.00
CA ILE A 26 9.14 1.19 -15.02
C ILE A 26 9.05 -0.26 -15.53
N CYS A 27 9.49 -1.20 -14.69
CA CYS A 27 9.43 -2.63 -14.97
C CYS A 27 8.41 -3.29 -14.03
N ARG A 28 7.60 -4.21 -14.55
CA ARG A 28 6.65 -5.00 -13.77
C ARG A 28 7.19 -6.40 -13.54
N GLU A 29 7.17 -6.84 -12.29
CA GLU A 29 7.44 -8.21 -11.86
C GLU A 29 6.15 -8.79 -11.28
N ASP A 30 5.54 -9.76 -11.97
CA ASP A 30 4.34 -10.44 -11.50
C ASP A 30 4.67 -11.46 -10.40
N LEU A 31 3.86 -11.49 -9.35
CA LEU A 31 4.01 -12.44 -8.26
C LEU A 31 3.10 -13.65 -8.48
N ASP A 32 3.67 -14.85 -8.38
CA ASP A 32 2.89 -16.09 -8.43
C ASP A 32 2.32 -16.40 -7.04
N LEU A 33 1.02 -16.16 -6.87
CA LEU A 33 0.30 -16.48 -5.64
C LEU A 33 -0.52 -17.77 -5.74
N SER A 34 -0.37 -18.55 -6.81
CA SER A 34 -1.15 -19.77 -7.03
C SER A 34 -0.90 -20.84 -5.96
N GLY A 35 0.32 -20.91 -5.45
CA GLY A 35 0.71 -21.83 -4.37
C GLY A 35 0.10 -21.50 -3.00
N ILE A 36 -0.47 -20.29 -2.84
CA ILE A 36 -1.03 -19.82 -1.57
C ILE A 36 -2.54 -19.55 -1.62
N GLY A 37 -3.22 -20.04 -2.66
CA GLY A 37 -4.70 -19.96 -2.74
C GLY A 37 -5.25 -18.63 -3.28
N PHE A 38 -4.41 -17.75 -3.82
CA PHE A 38 -4.81 -16.45 -4.37
C PHE A 38 -4.51 -16.35 -5.87
N SER A 39 -4.75 -17.43 -6.63
CA SER A 39 -4.41 -17.52 -8.07
C SER A 39 -5.20 -16.57 -8.98
N ASP A 40 -6.37 -16.11 -8.53
CA ASP A 40 -7.23 -15.14 -9.21
C ASP A 40 -6.92 -13.69 -8.81
N LYS A 41 -6.05 -13.48 -7.81
CA LYS A 41 -5.75 -12.16 -7.27
C LYS A 41 -4.58 -11.51 -7.98
N ILE A 42 -4.63 -10.18 -7.99
CA ILE A 42 -3.60 -9.34 -8.57
C ILE A 42 -2.57 -9.02 -7.48
N ALA A 43 -1.31 -9.40 -7.72
CA ALA A 43 -0.16 -8.90 -6.99
C ALA A 43 1.08 -8.82 -7.90
N TYR A 44 1.77 -7.68 -7.90
CA TYR A 44 2.99 -7.46 -8.68
C TYR A 44 3.81 -6.29 -8.12
N VAL A 45 5.10 -6.25 -8.44
CA VAL A 45 6.00 -5.15 -8.10
C VAL A 45 6.24 -4.28 -9.33
N LEU A 46 6.13 -2.96 -9.15
CA LEU A 46 6.59 -1.97 -10.11
C LEU A 46 7.94 -1.42 -9.65
N HIS A 47 8.99 -1.70 -10.40
CA HIS A 47 10.34 -1.21 -10.13
C HIS A 47 10.59 0.16 -10.78
N ASN A 48 11.57 0.89 -10.26
CA ASN A 48 12.04 2.16 -10.79
C ASN A 48 10.97 3.27 -10.82
N VAL A 49 10.02 3.25 -9.86
CA VAL A 49 8.93 4.25 -9.80
C VAL A 49 9.41 5.57 -9.17
N LEU A 50 10.17 5.46 -8.08
CA LEU A 50 10.81 6.57 -7.39
C LEU A 50 12.33 6.43 -7.51
N THR A 51 13.03 7.54 -7.68
CA THR A 51 14.50 7.55 -7.63
C THR A 51 14.99 7.45 -6.19
N LEU A 52 16.26 7.06 -6.01
CA LEU A 52 16.90 7.04 -4.68
C LEU A 52 16.84 8.41 -3.98
N ALA A 53 17.05 9.50 -4.73
CA ALA A 53 17.00 10.86 -4.20
C ALA A 53 15.57 11.27 -3.77
N GLU A 54 14.54 10.86 -4.51
CA GLU A 54 13.15 11.08 -4.11
C GLU A 54 12.82 10.33 -2.82
N CYS A 55 13.22 9.06 -2.73
CA CYS A 55 13.05 8.24 -1.54
C CYS A 55 13.74 8.85 -0.31
N GLU A 56 14.99 9.29 -0.47
CA GLU A 56 15.73 9.96 0.61
C GLU A 56 15.06 11.27 1.04
N ASN A 57 14.63 12.11 0.10
CA ASN A 57 13.93 13.36 0.40
C ASN A 57 12.60 13.10 1.15
N LEU A 58 11.84 12.08 0.73
CA LEU A 58 10.61 11.66 1.42
C LEU A 58 10.92 11.29 2.88
N ILE A 59 11.94 10.44 3.12
CA ILE A 59 12.35 10.02 4.46
C ILE A 59 12.79 11.22 5.32
N GLN A 60 13.64 12.09 4.79
CA GLN A 60 14.14 13.26 5.51
C GLN A 60 13.01 14.19 5.93
N LYS A 61 12.08 14.49 5.00
CA LYS A 61 10.91 15.34 5.28
C LYS A 61 10.02 14.73 6.34
N THR A 62 9.68 13.45 6.25
CA THR A 62 8.78 12.83 7.23
C THR A 62 9.42 12.61 8.60
N GLU A 63 10.72 12.34 8.67
CA GLU A 63 11.46 12.34 9.95
C GLU A 63 11.46 13.71 10.62
N SER A 64 11.56 14.80 9.83
CA SER A 64 11.50 16.16 10.36
C SER A 64 10.14 16.53 10.97
N VAL A 65 9.05 15.92 10.47
CA VAL A 65 7.69 16.05 11.01
C VAL A 65 7.51 15.17 12.25
N GLY A 66 8.03 13.94 12.19
CA GLY A 66 7.97 12.96 13.26
C GLY A 66 6.87 11.90 13.07
N TYR A 67 7.10 10.73 13.67
CA TYR A 67 6.20 9.57 13.62
C TYR A 67 5.61 9.28 15.00
N SER A 68 4.36 8.79 15.02
CA SER A 68 3.68 8.31 16.24
C SER A 68 3.29 6.84 16.09
N PRO A 69 3.05 6.07 17.17
CA PRO A 69 2.61 4.68 17.06
C PRO A 69 1.39 4.50 16.15
N ALA A 70 1.43 3.51 15.26
CA ALA A 70 0.36 3.24 14.32
C ALA A 70 -0.76 2.43 15.00
N LEU A 71 -1.94 3.05 15.14
CA LEU A 71 -3.11 2.40 15.73
C LEU A 71 -3.80 1.44 14.74
N VAL A 72 -4.44 0.40 15.28
CA VAL A 72 -5.33 -0.52 14.54
C VAL A 72 -6.79 -0.21 14.84
N HIS A 73 -7.69 -0.51 13.92
CA HIS A 73 -9.12 -0.33 14.14
C HIS A 73 -9.75 -1.64 14.65
N ALA A 74 -10.34 -1.60 15.84
CA ALA A 74 -11.19 -2.65 16.38
C ALA A 74 -12.64 -2.16 16.32
N GLY A 75 -13.30 -2.42 15.19
CA GLY A 75 -14.56 -1.73 14.84
C GLY A 75 -14.32 -0.22 14.71
N ASN A 76 -15.12 0.58 15.42
CA ASN A 76 -15.05 2.05 15.35
C ASN A 76 -13.98 2.67 16.29
N VAL A 77 -13.17 1.85 16.96
CA VAL A 77 -12.20 2.32 17.95
C VAL A 77 -10.78 2.12 17.44
N ALA A 78 -9.97 3.18 17.49
CA ALA A 78 -8.54 3.10 17.25
C ALA A 78 -7.83 2.61 18.52
N VAL A 79 -7.10 1.51 18.42
CA VAL A 79 -6.46 0.81 19.53
C VAL A 79 -4.95 0.74 19.30
N PHE A 80 -4.17 1.03 20.34
CA PHE A 80 -2.74 0.76 20.35
C PHE A 80 -2.53 -0.73 20.67
N ALA A 81 -1.94 -1.48 19.73
CA ALA A 81 -1.85 -2.95 19.81
C ALA A 81 -0.40 -3.45 19.64
N PRO A 82 0.48 -3.17 20.61
CA PRO A 82 1.87 -3.63 20.57
C PRO A 82 1.94 -5.16 20.50
N GLY A 83 2.90 -5.69 19.74
CA GLY A 83 3.07 -7.09 19.40
C GLY A 83 2.15 -7.58 18.28
N TYR A 84 1.10 -6.83 17.92
CA TYR A 84 0.27 -7.06 16.74
C TYR A 84 0.65 -6.10 15.60
N ARG A 85 0.69 -4.79 15.88
CA ARG A 85 1.23 -3.76 14.99
C ARG A 85 2.18 -2.88 15.79
N ASP A 86 3.45 -2.97 15.44
CA ASP A 86 4.52 -2.26 16.15
C ASP A 86 4.99 -1.01 15.41
N SER A 87 4.63 -0.87 14.13
CA SER A 87 5.06 0.27 13.33
C SER A 87 4.59 1.61 13.86
N GLN A 88 5.37 2.62 13.50
CA GLN A 88 4.99 4.01 13.66
C GLN A 88 4.45 4.53 12.33
N ARG A 89 3.63 5.58 12.40
CA ARG A 89 2.92 6.18 11.28
C ARG A 89 2.93 7.69 11.35
N LEU A 90 3.05 8.30 10.18
CA LEU A 90 2.71 9.68 9.90
C LEU A 90 1.66 9.70 8.79
N MET A 91 0.57 10.44 9.00
CA MET A 91 -0.49 10.61 8.02
C MET A 91 -0.30 11.94 7.30
N ILE A 92 -0.24 11.90 5.97
CA ILE A 92 -0.16 13.11 5.15
C ILE A 92 -1.23 13.03 4.08
N ASP A 93 -2.07 14.05 3.98
CA ASP A 93 -3.00 14.21 2.86
C ASP A 93 -2.34 15.14 1.83
N ASP A 94 -1.97 14.60 0.66
CA ASP A 94 -1.25 15.32 -0.40
C ASP A 94 -1.74 14.90 -1.79
N THR A 95 -2.75 15.63 -2.28
CA THR A 95 -3.36 15.40 -3.60
C THR A 95 -2.38 15.61 -4.75
N GLU A 96 -1.43 16.53 -4.61
CA GLU A 96 -0.50 16.85 -5.68
C GLU A 96 0.51 15.71 -5.87
N PHE A 97 1.11 15.22 -4.78
CA PHE A 97 2.01 14.07 -4.82
C PHE A 97 1.29 12.81 -5.30
N ALA A 98 0.07 12.56 -4.83
CA ALA A 98 -0.75 11.44 -5.31
C ALA A 98 -1.01 11.54 -6.83
N SER A 99 -1.30 12.74 -7.35
CA SER A 99 -1.47 12.99 -8.79
C SER A 99 -0.19 12.75 -9.59
N ILE A 100 0.97 13.16 -9.07
CA ILE A 100 2.28 12.91 -9.67
C ILE A 100 2.53 11.40 -9.78
N LEU A 101 2.34 10.66 -8.69
CA LEU A 101 2.48 9.20 -8.69
C LEU A 101 1.48 8.55 -9.66
N PHE A 102 0.23 9.00 -9.67
CA PHE A 102 -0.79 8.46 -10.56
C PHE A 102 -0.43 8.67 -12.04
N LYS A 103 0.13 9.83 -12.41
CA LYS A 103 0.65 10.05 -13.78
C LYS A 103 1.77 9.08 -14.15
N ARG A 104 2.61 8.67 -13.18
CA ARG A 104 3.71 7.72 -13.41
C ARG A 104 3.21 6.28 -13.55
N ILE A 105 2.36 5.82 -12.64
CA ILE A 105 2.01 4.39 -12.53
C ILE A 105 0.59 4.05 -12.98
N GLY A 106 -0.29 5.03 -13.21
CA GLY A 106 -1.69 4.82 -13.60
C GLY A 106 -1.87 3.83 -14.77
N PRO A 107 -1.08 3.91 -15.86
CA PRO A 107 -1.13 2.93 -16.94
C PRO A 107 -0.75 1.50 -16.56
N HIS A 108 -0.09 1.31 -15.41
CA HIS A 108 0.35 0.02 -14.91
C HIS A 108 -0.59 -0.57 -13.86
N LEU A 109 -1.51 0.23 -13.29
CA LEU A 109 -2.47 -0.21 -12.27
C LEU A 109 -3.59 -1.08 -12.87
N PRO A 110 -4.34 -1.85 -12.06
CA PRO A 110 -5.54 -2.52 -12.54
C PRO A 110 -6.55 -1.47 -13.01
N GLN A 111 -7.00 -1.58 -14.27
CA GLN A 111 -7.77 -0.52 -14.92
C GLN A 111 -9.25 -0.52 -14.52
N GLN A 112 -9.78 -1.65 -14.06
CA GLN A 112 -11.16 -1.78 -13.63
C GLN A 112 -11.37 -2.99 -12.72
N PHE A 113 -12.45 -2.94 -11.95
CA PHE A 113 -12.99 -4.06 -11.17
C PHE A 113 -14.48 -4.21 -11.46
N GLN A 114 -15.01 -5.39 -11.15
CA GLN A 114 -16.45 -5.67 -11.12
C GLN A 114 -16.86 -5.85 -9.66
N ASP A 115 -17.98 -5.26 -9.26
CA ASP A 115 -18.47 -5.30 -7.88
C ASP A 115 -18.83 -6.73 -7.45
N ASN A 116 -19.56 -7.44 -8.32
CA ASN A 116 -19.91 -8.85 -8.14
C ASN A 116 -19.67 -9.61 -9.45
N PRO A 117 -18.82 -10.65 -9.47
CA PRO A 117 -18.61 -11.48 -10.66
C PRO A 117 -19.90 -12.16 -11.18
N GLU A 118 -20.90 -12.33 -10.32
CA GLU A 118 -22.20 -12.91 -10.66
C GLU A 118 -23.22 -11.87 -11.16
N ASP A 119 -23.00 -10.59 -10.88
CA ASP A 119 -23.86 -9.48 -11.27
C ASP A 119 -23.08 -8.49 -12.15
N ASN A 120 -23.17 -8.69 -13.48
CA ASN A 120 -22.44 -7.94 -14.51
C ASN A 120 -22.91 -6.48 -14.69
N THR A 121 -23.60 -5.89 -13.71
CA THR A 121 -24.30 -4.61 -13.90
C THR A 121 -23.44 -3.38 -13.60
N THR A 122 -22.39 -3.48 -12.76
CA THR A 122 -21.56 -2.31 -12.45
C THR A 122 -20.06 -2.59 -12.57
N ILE A 123 -19.44 -1.93 -13.55
CA ILE A 123 -17.99 -1.87 -13.72
C ILE A 123 -17.49 -0.63 -12.99
N PHE A 124 -16.41 -0.76 -12.24
CA PHE A 124 -15.72 0.36 -11.62
C PHE A 124 -14.38 0.59 -12.31
N LYS A 125 -14.16 1.80 -12.82
CA LYS A 125 -12.93 2.19 -13.53
C LYS A 125 -11.93 2.86 -12.61
N LEU A 126 -10.65 2.65 -12.89
CA LEU A 126 -9.53 3.32 -12.25
C LEU A 126 -9.73 4.84 -12.30
N LYS A 127 -9.70 5.50 -11.14
CA LYS A 127 -9.92 6.95 -11.01
C LYS A 127 -8.63 7.70 -10.66
N GLU A 128 -8.03 7.38 -9.52
CA GLU A 128 -6.86 8.09 -8.97
C GLU A 128 -6.19 7.30 -7.83
N ILE A 129 -5.06 7.78 -7.33
CA ILE A 129 -4.48 7.34 -6.04
C ILE A 129 -5.12 8.17 -4.92
N ASN A 130 -5.52 7.53 -3.83
CA ASN A 130 -6.03 8.21 -2.63
C ASN A 130 -4.96 9.14 -2.04
N GLU A 131 -5.32 10.40 -1.81
CA GLU A 131 -4.43 11.44 -1.30
C GLU A 131 -3.94 11.20 0.12
N ARG A 132 -4.58 10.29 0.87
CA ARG A 132 -4.25 9.96 2.26
C ARG A 132 -3.08 8.98 2.36
N LEU A 133 -1.87 9.54 2.31
CA LEU A 133 -0.60 8.83 2.38
C LEU A 133 -0.29 8.39 3.82
N ARG A 134 -0.05 7.09 4.00
CA ARG A 134 0.35 6.51 5.29
C ARG A 134 1.84 6.23 5.25
N PHE A 135 2.65 7.17 5.69
CA PHE A 135 4.08 6.94 5.88
C PHE A 135 4.25 6.04 7.10
N LEU A 136 5.00 4.96 6.95
CA LEU A 136 5.26 3.99 8.00
C LEU A 136 6.76 3.89 8.26
N ARG A 137 7.10 3.72 9.54
CA ARG A 137 8.45 3.48 10.01
C ARG A 137 8.46 2.25 10.91
N TYR A 138 9.40 1.34 10.67
CA TYR A 138 9.59 0.14 11.45
C TYR A 138 11.04 0.09 11.93
N ASP A 139 11.21 -0.01 13.24
CA ASP A 139 12.48 -0.23 13.90
C ASP A 139 12.79 -1.73 14.05
N ILE A 140 14.03 -2.05 14.45
CA ILE A 140 14.43 -3.42 14.75
C ILE A 140 13.48 -4.01 15.80
N GLY A 141 12.85 -5.14 15.48
CA GLY A 141 11.87 -5.80 16.32
C GLY A 141 10.43 -5.59 15.87
N ASP A 142 10.14 -4.50 15.16
CA ASP A 142 8.79 -4.15 14.72
C ASP A 142 8.30 -5.10 13.63
N LYS A 143 6.98 -5.32 13.65
CA LYS A 143 6.24 -6.11 12.67
C LYS A 143 4.80 -5.60 12.56
N PHE A 144 4.07 -6.15 11.60
CA PHE A 144 2.62 -6.07 11.57
C PHE A 144 2.07 -7.45 11.21
N LYS A 145 1.41 -8.11 12.16
CA LYS A 145 0.89 -9.47 12.00
C LYS A 145 -0.08 -9.59 10.82
N ALA A 146 -0.27 -10.84 10.38
CA ALA A 146 -1.24 -11.24 9.35
C ALA A 146 -2.58 -10.50 9.46
N HIS A 147 -3.00 -9.88 8.36
CA HIS A 147 -4.24 -9.14 8.22
C HIS A 147 -4.67 -9.05 6.74
N TYR A 148 -5.90 -8.59 6.54
CA TYR A 148 -6.38 -8.07 5.27
C TYR A 148 -6.46 -6.55 5.35
N ASP A 149 -6.31 -5.89 4.22
CA ASP A 149 -6.49 -4.44 4.15
C ASP A 149 -7.98 -4.09 4.11
N SER A 150 -8.35 -2.99 4.76
CA SER A 150 -9.75 -2.54 4.79
C SER A 150 -10.08 -1.70 3.56
N TYR A 151 -11.27 -1.94 2.99
CA TYR A 151 -11.86 -1.08 1.98
C TYR A 151 -12.08 0.34 2.54
N TYR A 152 -11.87 1.34 1.69
CA TYR A 152 -12.25 2.72 1.92
C TYR A 152 -13.23 3.14 0.84
N GLU A 153 -14.35 3.72 1.27
CA GLU A 153 -15.31 4.39 0.40
C GLU A 153 -15.24 5.90 0.68
N ARG A 154 -15.24 6.72 -0.37
CA ARG A 154 -15.37 8.17 -0.23
C ARG A 154 -16.67 8.49 0.52
N PRO A 155 -16.71 9.49 1.41
CA PRO A 155 -17.94 9.86 2.11
C PRO A 155 -19.13 10.23 1.19
N ASP A 156 -18.84 10.67 -0.03
CA ASP A 156 -19.84 10.99 -1.06
C ASP A 156 -20.21 9.79 -1.96
N VAL A 157 -19.69 8.59 -1.65
CA VAL A 157 -19.91 7.33 -2.37
C VAL A 157 -19.42 7.38 -3.84
N SER A 158 -18.59 8.37 -4.19
CA SER A 158 -18.12 8.56 -5.56
C SER A 158 -16.99 7.63 -5.99
N ALA A 159 -16.35 6.93 -5.04
CA ALA A 159 -15.29 5.98 -5.31
C ALA A 159 -14.98 5.08 -4.10
N VAL A 160 -14.45 3.89 -4.40
CA VAL A 160 -14.04 2.86 -3.44
C VAL A 160 -12.64 2.34 -3.76
N THR A 161 -11.95 1.75 -2.79
CA THR A 161 -10.59 1.21 -2.97
C THR A 161 -10.56 -0.31 -2.88
N TRP A 162 -9.89 -1.01 -3.79
CA TRP A 162 -9.66 -2.47 -3.69
C TRP A 162 -8.18 -2.88 -3.73
N VAL A 163 -7.29 -1.91 -3.97
CA VAL A 163 -5.89 -2.16 -4.25
C VAL A 163 -5.03 -1.31 -3.33
N THR A 164 -4.06 -1.96 -2.68
CA THR A 164 -3.02 -1.32 -1.90
C THR A 164 -1.79 -1.07 -2.77
N LEU A 165 -1.20 0.11 -2.59
CA LEU A 165 0.13 0.44 -3.08
C LEU A 165 1.07 0.56 -1.88
N GLN A 166 2.08 -0.30 -1.83
CA GLN A 166 3.09 -0.32 -0.79
C GLN A 166 4.43 0.12 -1.40
N ALA A 167 4.74 1.42 -1.29
CA ALA A 167 5.99 1.99 -1.76
C ALA A 167 7.11 1.75 -0.74
N TYR A 168 8.26 1.25 -1.21
CA TYR A 168 9.45 1.02 -0.39
C TYR A 168 10.42 2.19 -0.56
N LEU A 169 10.74 2.88 0.53
CA LEU A 169 11.61 4.07 0.48
C LEU A 169 13.07 3.74 0.81
N ASN A 170 13.35 2.57 1.35
CA ASN A 170 14.72 2.11 1.56
C ASN A 170 14.79 0.57 1.65
N ASP A 171 15.97 0.05 1.33
CA ASP A 171 16.37 -1.36 1.46
C ASP A 171 17.82 -1.52 1.95
N GLU A 172 18.64 -0.47 1.86
CA GLU A 172 20.02 -0.49 2.35
C GLU A 172 20.08 -0.88 3.83
N SER A 173 20.91 -1.88 4.14
CA SER A 173 21.12 -2.44 5.48
C SER A 173 19.89 -3.09 6.14
N LEU A 174 18.77 -3.21 5.41
CA LEU A 174 17.57 -3.85 5.91
C LEU A 174 17.73 -5.37 5.91
N VAL A 175 17.39 -6.01 7.04
CA VAL A 175 17.30 -7.46 7.18
C VAL A 175 15.91 -7.80 7.68
N GLY A 176 15.21 -8.71 6.99
CA GLY A 176 13.79 -8.94 7.21
C GLY A 176 12.94 -7.77 6.70
N GLY A 177 11.77 -7.55 7.29
CA GLY A 177 10.91 -6.42 6.91
C GLY A 177 10.20 -6.60 5.57
N GLU A 178 10.06 -7.82 5.07
CA GLU A 178 9.28 -8.15 3.86
C GLU A 178 7.81 -7.79 4.03
N THR A 179 7.12 -7.56 2.91
CA THR A 179 5.66 -7.74 2.87
C THR A 179 5.43 -9.18 2.45
N THR A 180 4.86 -10.01 3.31
CA THR A 180 4.73 -11.45 3.04
C THR A 180 3.28 -11.83 2.88
N PHE A 181 2.94 -12.34 1.70
CA PHE A 181 1.63 -12.95 1.46
C PHE A 181 1.62 -14.35 2.05
N LEU A 182 0.50 -14.72 2.68
CA LEU A 182 0.34 -15.96 3.43
C LEU A 182 -0.82 -16.73 2.83
N GLY A 183 -0.67 -18.03 2.64
CA GLY A 183 -1.81 -18.89 2.32
C GLY A 183 -2.79 -18.94 3.48
N GLU A 184 -4.07 -19.13 3.16
CA GLU A 184 -5.08 -19.47 4.16
C GLU A 184 -4.75 -20.85 4.73
N ALA A 185 -4.02 -20.88 5.85
CA ALA A 185 -3.48 -22.10 6.41
C ALA A 185 -4.59 -23.12 6.70
N GLY A 186 -4.52 -24.28 6.05
CA GLY A 186 -5.34 -25.46 6.36
C GLY A 186 -4.70 -26.38 7.42
N SER A 187 -3.50 -26.09 7.94
CA SER A 187 -2.85 -26.94 8.95
C SER A 187 -2.07 -26.14 10.01
N GLU A 188 -2.16 -26.62 11.26
CA GLU A 188 -1.54 -26.03 12.47
C GLU A 188 -0.03 -26.34 12.59
N ASP A 189 0.57 -27.05 11.63
CA ASP A 189 1.96 -27.48 11.67
C ASP A 189 2.91 -26.35 11.20
N GLU A 190 3.82 -25.89 12.06
CA GLU A 190 4.75 -24.79 11.73
C GLU A 190 5.63 -25.06 10.49
N TRP A 191 5.92 -26.33 10.17
CA TRP A 191 6.69 -26.72 8.99
C TRP A 191 5.93 -26.56 7.67
N SER A 192 4.61 -26.69 7.67
CA SER A 192 3.82 -26.45 6.45
C SER A 192 3.68 -24.95 6.17
N GLN A 193 3.78 -24.10 7.19
CA GLN A 193 3.59 -22.66 7.03
C GLN A 193 4.70 -21.98 6.20
N GLU A 194 5.93 -22.50 6.16
CA GLU A 194 6.97 -21.93 5.27
C GLU A 194 6.67 -22.19 3.79
N GLU A 195 6.01 -23.30 3.45
CA GLU A 195 5.64 -23.63 2.05
C GLU A 195 4.49 -22.75 1.53
N PHE A 196 3.74 -22.08 2.42
CA PHE A 196 2.60 -21.23 2.05
C PHE A 196 2.87 -19.73 2.23
N ARG A 197 4.08 -19.28 1.86
CA ARG A 197 4.49 -17.88 2.02
C ARG A 197 5.16 -17.36 0.75
N VAL A 198 4.76 -16.16 0.34
CA VAL A 198 5.39 -15.42 -0.76
C VAL A 198 5.94 -14.11 -0.20
N PRO A 199 7.22 -14.07 0.21
CA PRO A 199 7.83 -12.85 0.71
C PRO A 199 8.20 -11.91 -0.44
N VAL A 200 7.88 -10.62 -0.28
CA VAL A 200 8.33 -9.53 -1.15
C VAL A 200 9.32 -8.68 -0.38
N ALA A 201 10.60 -8.80 -0.75
CA ALA A 201 11.66 -8.00 -0.18
C ALA A 201 11.48 -6.52 -0.56
N PRO A 202 11.68 -5.57 0.38
CA PRO A 202 11.71 -4.16 0.04
C PRO A 202 12.80 -3.88 -0.98
N THR A 203 12.48 -3.10 -2.01
CA THR A 203 13.45 -2.60 -2.98
C THR A 203 13.24 -1.11 -3.11
N THR A 204 14.27 -0.32 -2.84
CA THR A 204 14.16 1.15 -2.80
C THR A 204 13.60 1.68 -4.11
N GLY A 205 12.54 2.47 -4.01
CA GLY A 205 11.87 3.10 -5.13
C GLY A 205 10.89 2.22 -5.91
N SER A 206 10.70 0.97 -5.49
CA SER A 206 9.66 0.09 -6.00
C SER A 206 8.33 0.27 -5.26
N ILE A 207 7.23 -0.06 -5.94
CA ILE A 207 5.88 -0.12 -5.37
C ILE A 207 5.32 -1.53 -5.56
N LEU A 208 5.01 -2.20 -4.46
CA LEU A 208 4.21 -3.43 -4.49
C LEU A 208 2.73 -3.06 -4.63
N VAL A 209 2.08 -3.61 -5.64
CA VAL A 209 0.65 -3.42 -5.95
C VAL A 209 -0.06 -4.74 -5.68
N PHE A 210 -1.11 -4.73 -4.86
CA PHE A 210 -1.85 -5.96 -4.52
C PHE A 210 -3.29 -5.67 -4.08
N GLN A 211 -4.19 -6.64 -4.28
CA GLN A 211 -5.58 -6.50 -3.81
C GLN A 211 -5.70 -6.59 -2.28
N HIS A 212 -6.70 -5.88 -1.73
CA HIS A 212 -6.95 -5.80 -0.29
C HIS A 212 -7.27 -7.15 0.37
N ASP A 213 -7.89 -8.06 -0.40
CA ASP A 213 -8.39 -9.36 0.03
C ASP A 213 -7.34 -10.50 -0.09
N ILE A 214 -6.05 -10.16 -0.04
CA ILE A 214 -4.95 -11.11 0.08
C ILE A 214 -4.41 -11.08 1.51
N LEU A 215 -4.35 -12.23 2.18
CA LEU A 215 -3.81 -12.33 3.54
C LEU A 215 -2.31 -12.02 3.52
N HIS A 216 -1.89 -11.03 4.29
CA HIS A 216 -0.49 -10.60 4.29
C HIS A 216 -0.03 -10.06 5.64
N GLU A 217 1.27 -9.98 5.82
CA GLU A 217 1.91 -9.40 7.00
C GLU A 217 3.10 -8.51 6.65
N GLY A 218 3.42 -7.58 7.56
CA GLY A 218 4.71 -6.92 7.60
C GLY A 218 5.66 -7.78 8.43
N SER A 219 6.53 -8.54 7.76
CA SER A 219 7.53 -9.38 8.39
C SER A 219 8.44 -8.57 9.32
N LYS A 220 8.97 -9.24 10.34
CA LYS A 220 9.74 -8.59 11.40
C LYS A 220 11.01 -7.94 10.83
N VAL A 221 11.29 -6.70 11.21
CA VAL A 221 12.59 -6.07 10.93
C VAL A 221 13.62 -6.65 11.89
N LEU A 222 14.64 -7.30 11.34
CA LEU A 222 15.73 -7.94 12.09
C LEU A 222 16.99 -7.07 12.14
N GLY A 223 17.16 -6.18 11.17
CA GLY A 223 18.30 -5.26 11.07
C GLY A 223 17.95 -4.05 10.22
N GLY A 224 18.58 -2.91 10.52
CA GLY A 224 18.27 -1.63 9.88
C GLY A 224 16.93 -1.04 10.34
N ARG A 225 16.39 -0.13 9.54
CA ARG A 225 15.10 0.53 9.75
C ARG A 225 14.37 0.57 8.43
N LYS A 226 13.07 0.25 8.39
CA LYS A 226 12.26 0.24 7.17
C LYS A 226 11.35 1.46 7.11
N TYR A 227 11.34 2.13 5.97
CA TYR A 227 10.45 3.23 5.62
C TYR A 227 9.59 2.87 4.42
N THR A 228 8.28 3.11 4.53
CA THR A 228 7.35 2.86 3.44
C THR A 228 6.22 3.86 3.39
N ILE A 229 5.49 3.87 2.27
CA ILE A 229 4.22 4.56 2.12
C ILE A 229 3.16 3.53 1.75
N ARG A 230 2.11 3.41 2.57
CA ARG A 230 0.90 2.69 2.17
C ARG A 230 -0.11 3.69 1.60
N MET A 231 -0.56 3.44 0.38
CA MET A 231 -1.61 4.19 -0.30
C MET A 231 -2.66 3.21 -0.82
N ASP A 232 -3.79 3.74 -1.27
CA ASP A 232 -4.88 2.95 -1.83
C ASP A 232 -5.26 3.53 -3.21
N VAL A 233 -5.74 2.70 -4.12
CA VAL A 233 -6.20 3.15 -5.45
C VAL A 233 -7.72 3.28 -5.44
N LEU A 234 -8.23 4.41 -5.90
CA LEU A 234 -9.66 4.68 -6.01
C LEU A 234 -10.21 4.28 -7.37
N TYR A 235 -11.38 3.68 -7.34
CA TYR A 235 -12.17 3.26 -8.48
C TYR A 235 -13.58 3.84 -8.38
N ALA A 236 -14.15 4.28 -9.49
CA ALA A 236 -15.49 4.86 -9.54
C ALA A 236 -16.39 4.11 -10.53
N PRO A 237 -17.71 4.07 -10.29
CA PRO A 237 -18.66 3.47 -11.22
C PRO A 237 -18.52 4.03 -12.64
N ASP A 238 -18.61 3.16 -13.64
CA ASP A 238 -18.61 3.57 -15.05
C ASP A 238 -19.97 4.16 -15.44
N GLU A 239 -20.13 5.48 -15.27
CA GLU A 239 -21.37 6.20 -15.59
C GLU A 239 -21.80 6.12 -17.07
N ASP A 240 -20.92 5.67 -17.97
CA ASP A 240 -21.21 5.50 -19.39
C ASP A 240 -21.66 4.07 -19.77
N ALA A 241 -21.50 3.08 -18.88
CA ALA A 241 -21.98 1.71 -19.12
C ALA A 241 -23.51 1.61 -19.13
N ASP A 242 -24.19 2.47 -18.37
CA ASP A 242 -25.66 2.50 -18.25
C ASP A 242 -26.37 3.11 -19.47
N LYS A 243 -25.64 3.81 -20.36
CA LYS A 243 -26.23 4.47 -21.55
C LYS A 243 -26.28 3.57 -22.79
N GLY A 244 -25.80 2.32 -22.70
CA GLY A 244 -25.65 1.42 -23.84
C GLY A 244 -26.74 0.36 -24.02
N LEU A 245 -27.81 0.37 -23.23
CA LEU A 245 -28.86 -0.66 -23.24
C LEU A 245 -30.24 -0.18 -23.74
N ASP A 246 -30.34 1.08 -24.20
CA ASP A 246 -31.59 1.70 -24.68
C ASP A 246 -31.58 2.03 -26.20
N ASP A 247 -30.94 1.21 -27.04
CA ASP A 247 -31.02 1.31 -28.53
C ASP A 247 -31.56 0.02 -29.19
#